data_AF-A0A4U1JJZ3-F1
#
_entry.id   AF-A0A4U1JJZ3-F1
#
_cell.length_a   1.000
_cell.length_b   1.000
_cell.length_c   1.000
_cell.angle_alpha   90.00
_cell.angle_beta   90.00
_cell.angle_gamma   90.00
#
_symmetry.space_group_name_H-M   'P 1'
#
loop_
_entity.id
_entity.type
_entity.pdbx_description
1 polymer ?
#
loop_
_entity_poly.entity_id
_entity_poly.type
_entity_poly.pdbx_seq_one_letter_code
_entity_poly.pdbx_strand_id
1 'polypeptide(L)'
;MAEILYLYWDSLRAVHQLSRAAGLDPFATETSGDGAAVAAALARAALELPNPTERVFGVDPRREASKFKLAIASLLYKVKVSVTNFAVKVLVRRLAGRALVRTWLPFVAVPGTAAWNGIVCWVVLREAKIRVMGPSAARELVGAIFDQGITPSAEGRLALVRAVASSIVRTEDLHPNLHAVLVEVLRRVDDPLPDGIDDSRVFLDILARLPSAEQRMALQVLLSAAIIDGRFTSAETRLLHEAQAACGRTPDVRPAERLRRAFVAGTGSLDELIRTLV
;
A
#
# COMPACT_ATOMS: atom_id res chain seq x y z
N MET A 1 2.27 32.22 -0.92
CA MET A 1 0.94 31.66 -1.26
C MET A 1 0.87 31.20 -2.71
N ALA A 2 1.26 32.01 -3.69
CA ALA A 2 1.29 31.58 -5.11
C ALA A 2 2.14 30.32 -5.37
N GLU A 3 3.31 30.20 -4.74
CA GLU A 3 4.18 29.02 -4.86
C GLU A 3 3.51 27.74 -4.36
N ILE A 4 2.89 27.77 -3.18
CA ILE A 4 2.16 26.61 -2.62
C ILE A 4 1.01 26.22 -3.55
N LEU A 5 0.23 27.21 -4.03
CA LEU A 5 -0.87 26.96 -4.96
C LEU A 5 -0.39 26.34 -6.28
N TYR A 6 0.76 26.81 -6.80
CA TYR A 6 1.39 26.25 -7.99
C TYR A 6 1.83 24.79 -7.78
N LEU A 7 2.45 24.47 -6.64
CA LEU A 7 2.88 23.10 -6.33
C LEU A 7 1.70 22.12 -6.20
N TYR A 8 0.60 22.54 -5.58
CA TYR A 8 -0.62 21.72 -5.52
C TYR A 8 -1.22 21.52 -6.91
N TRP A 9 -1.28 22.57 -7.72
CA TRP A 9 -1.77 22.49 -9.10
C TRP A 9 -0.92 21.58 -9.98
N ASP A 10 0.41 21.69 -9.89
CA ASP A 10 1.35 20.87 -10.65
C ASP A 10 1.28 19.40 -10.23
N SER A 11 1.19 19.13 -8.92
CA SER A 11 1.00 17.78 -8.39
C SER A 11 -0.31 17.16 -8.89
N LEU A 12 -1.43 17.91 -8.85
CA LEU A 12 -2.71 17.46 -9.38
C LEU A 12 -2.65 17.18 -10.89
N ARG A 13 -1.98 18.05 -11.65
CA ARG A 13 -1.80 17.88 -13.10
C ARG A 13 -0.97 16.64 -13.42
N ALA A 14 0.13 16.42 -12.71
CA ALA A 14 0.99 15.25 -12.90
C ALA A 14 0.26 13.94 -12.56
N VAL A 15 -0.49 13.92 -11.45
CA VAL A 15 -1.35 12.80 -11.05
C VAL A 15 -2.42 12.51 -12.10
N HIS A 16 -3.06 13.55 -12.66
CA HIS A 16 -4.05 13.39 -13.72
C HIS A 16 -3.43 12.81 -15.01
N GLN A 17 -2.26 13.30 -15.42
CA GLN A 17 -1.55 12.77 -16.59
C GLN A 17 -1.14 11.31 -16.38
N LEU A 18 -0.64 10.97 -15.19
CA LEU A 18 -0.28 9.61 -14.80
C LEU A 18 -1.49 8.66 -14.87
N SER A 19 -2.65 9.10 -14.40
CA SER A 19 -3.91 8.32 -14.44
C SER A 19 -4.33 8.06 -15.88
N ARG A 20 -4.33 9.10 -16.73
CA ARG A 20 -4.64 8.99 -18.16
C ARG A 20 -3.67 8.07 -18.90
N ALA A 21 -2.38 8.14 -18.58
CA ALA A 21 -1.38 7.26 -19.17
C ALA A 21 -1.59 5.79 -18.78
N ALA A 22 -2.14 5.52 -17.60
CA ALA A 22 -2.54 4.18 -17.15
C ALA A 22 -3.94 3.76 -17.64
N GLY A 23 -4.61 4.56 -18.48
CA GLY A 23 -5.95 4.28 -18.98
C GLY A 23 -7.06 4.42 -17.93
N LEU A 24 -6.77 5.04 -16.79
CA LEU A 24 -7.74 5.34 -15.74
C LEU A 24 -8.21 6.78 -15.97
N ASP A 25 -9.44 6.96 -16.46
CA ASP A 25 -10.04 8.29 -16.58
C ASP A 25 -10.81 8.62 -15.29
N PRO A 26 -10.31 9.55 -14.45
CA PRO A 26 -10.96 9.89 -13.17
C PRO A 26 -12.33 10.58 -13.35
N PHE A 27 -12.64 11.05 -14.56
CA PHE A 27 -13.83 11.86 -14.86
C PHE A 27 -14.71 11.28 -15.97
N ALA A 28 -14.44 10.06 -16.45
CA ALA A 28 -15.35 9.40 -17.38
C ALA A 28 -16.67 9.08 -16.66
N THR A 29 -17.78 9.56 -17.20
CA THR A 29 -19.13 9.45 -16.63
C THR A 29 -19.64 8.00 -16.52
N GLU A 30 -18.88 7.02 -17.02
CA GLU A 30 -19.20 5.57 -16.99
C GLU A 30 -18.14 4.73 -16.25
N THR A 31 -17.44 5.32 -15.28
CA THR A 31 -16.37 4.58 -14.60
C THR A 31 -16.95 3.50 -13.69
N SER A 32 -16.60 2.24 -13.97
CA SER A 32 -16.78 1.09 -13.07
C SER A 32 -16.22 1.43 -11.68
N GLY A 33 -16.78 0.87 -10.61
CA GLY A 33 -16.45 1.25 -9.21
C GLY A 33 -14.95 1.35 -8.87
N ASP A 34 -14.10 0.60 -9.58
CA ASP A 34 -12.64 0.61 -9.42
C ASP A 34 -11.98 1.95 -9.81
N GLY A 35 -12.41 2.61 -10.89
CA GLY A 35 -11.76 3.87 -11.33
C GLY A 35 -12.14 5.07 -10.45
N ALA A 36 -13.35 5.08 -9.88
CA ALA A 36 -13.75 6.07 -8.88
C ALA A 36 -12.94 5.91 -7.56
N ALA A 37 -12.68 4.67 -7.15
CA ALA A 37 -11.84 4.38 -5.99
C ALA A 37 -10.39 4.85 -6.20
N VAL A 38 -9.83 4.66 -7.40
CA VAL A 38 -8.50 5.17 -7.76
C VAL A 38 -8.48 6.70 -7.79
N ALA A 39 -9.48 7.34 -8.40
CA ALA A 39 -9.58 8.81 -8.42
C ALA A 39 -9.61 9.41 -7.00
N ALA A 40 -10.41 8.82 -6.11
CA ALA A 40 -10.48 9.23 -4.70
C ALA A 40 -9.15 8.97 -3.97
N ALA A 41 -8.50 7.84 -4.22
CA ALA A 41 -7.19 7.51 -3.67
C ALA A 41 -6.11 8.49 -4.13
N LEU A 42 -6.16 8.93 -5.38
CA LEU A 42 -5.21 9.89 -5.95
C LEU A 42 -5.44 11.30 -5.43
N ALA A 43 -6.70 11.73 -5.31
CA ALA A 43 -7.03 12.99 -4.64
C ALA A 43 -6.54 12.99 -3.19
N ARG A 44 -6.71 11.88 -2.47
CA ARG A 44 -6.16 11.72 -1.11
C ARG A 44 -4.64 11.75 -1.09
N ALA A 45 -3.95 11.11 -2.05
CA ALA A 45 -2.50 11.18 -2.14
C ALA A 45 -2.01 12.61 -2.38
N ALA A 46 -2.64 13.32 -3.33
CA ALA A 46 -2.31 14.71 -3.66
C ALA A 46 -2.59 15.68 -2.48
N LEU A 47 -3.54 15.34 -1.60
CA LEU A 47 -3.87 16.10 -0.40
C LEU A 47 -3.19 15.56 0.88
N GLU A 48 -2.30 14.58 0.77
CA GLU A 48 -1.65 13.90 1.91
C GLU A 48 -2.63 13.34 2.96
N LEU A 49 -3.85 13.00 2.55
CA LEU A 49 -4.89 12.48 3.42
C LEU A 49 -4.68 10.98 3.70
N PRO A 50 -4.93 10.51 4.94
CA PRO A 50 -4.83 9.10 5.29
C PRO A 50 -5.88 8.24 4.55
N ASN A 51 -5.58 6.95 4.42
CA ASN A 51 -6.48 5.96 3.83
C ASN A 51 -7.77 5.82 4.66
N PRO A 52 -8.91 5.51 4.01
CA PRO A 52 -10.16 5.25 4.73
C PRO A 52 -10.03 4.01 5.62
N THR A 53 -10.59 4.09 6.84
CA THR A 53 -10.53 3.02 7.85
C THR A 53 -11.86 2.27 7.98
N GLU A 54 -12.73 2.40 6.98
CA GLU A 54 -14.05 1.80 6.96
C GLU A 54 -13.96 0.30 6.62
N ARG A 55 -14.95 -0.47 7.09
CA ARG A 55 -15.04 -1.91 6.80
C ARG A 55 -15.44 -2.10 5.34
N VAL A 56 -14.69 -2.92 4.62
CA VAL A 56 -14.99 -3.25 3.22
C VAL A 56 -15.07 -4.76 3.07
N PHE A 57 -16.17 -5.26 2.51
CA PHE A 57 -16.47 -6.69 2.37
C PHE A 57 -16.35 -7.52 3.68
N GLY A 58 -16.66 -6.92 4.83
CA GLY A 58 -16.57 -7.59 6.13
C GLY A 58 -15.17 -7.65 6.75
N VAL A 59 -14.15 -7.08 6.09
CA VAL A 59 -12.79 -6.92 6.65
C VAL A 59 -12.72 -5.65 7.49
N ASP A 60 -12.33 -5.78 8.77
CA ASP A 60 -12.05 -4.64 9.65
C ASP A 60 -10.54 -4.45 9.83
N PRO A 61 -9.91 -3.43 9.19
CA PRO A 61 -8.48 -3.19 9.31
C PRO A 61 -8.01 -3.04 10.77
N ARG A 62 -8.88 -2.62 11.69
CA ARG A 62 -8.51 -2.39 13.10
C ARG A 62 -8.78 -3.57 14.01
N ARG A 63 -9.18 -4.72 13.47
CA ARG A 63 -9.48 -5.91 14.27
C ARG A 63 -8.33 -6.33 15.18
N GLU A 64 -7.08 -6.26 14.69
CA GLU A 64 -5.88 -6.61 15.46
C GLU A 64 -5.10 -5.39 16.01
N ALA A 65 -5.61 -4.17 15.80
CA ALA A 65 -4.96 -2.96 16.27
C ALA A 65 -5.01 -2.84 17.80
N SER A 66 -3.85 -2.72 18.44
CA SER A 66 -3.80 -2.41 19.88
C SER A 66 -4.27 -0.96 20.12
N LYS A 67 -5.35 -0.79 20.90
CA LYS A 67 -5.96 0.52 21.22
C LYS A 67 -4.96 1.54 21.78
N PHE A 68 -3.92 1.07 22.48
CA PHE A 68 -2.87 1.92 23.08
C PHE A 68 -1.84 2.41 22.04
N LYS A 69 -1.52 1.58 21.05
CA LYS A 69 -0.63 1.92 19.92
C LYS A 69 -1.25 3.02 19.05
N LEU A 70 -2.55 2.94 18.80
CA LEU A 70 -3.31 3.98 18.07
C LEU A 70 -3.28 5.33 18.79
N ALA A 71 -3.42 5.34 20.12
CA ALA A 71 -3.35 6.55 20.92
C ALA A 71 -1.95 7.20 20.86
N ILE A 72 -0.89 6.42 21.04
CA ILE A 72 0.50 6.90 20.99
C ILE A 72 0.88 7.40 19.59
N ALA A 73 0.48 6.70 18.52
CA ALA A 73 0.75 7.12 17.14
C ALA A 73 0.13 8.49 16.83
N SER A 74 -1.11 8.72 17.29
CA SER A 74 -1.80 10.01 17.12
C SER A 74 -1.11 11.15 17.88
N LEU A 75 -0.54 10.86 19.05
CA LEU A 75 0.19 11.82 19.87
C LEU A 75 1.56 12.16 19.25
N LEU A 76 2.31 11.14 18.81
CA LEU A 76 3.61 11.32 18.17
C LEU A 76 3.54 12.08 16.84
N TYR A 77 2.48 11.86 16.05
CA TYR A 77 2.24 12.61 14.80
C TYR A 77 2.13 14.12 15.06
N LYS A 78 1.38 14.53 16.10
CA LYS A 78 1.23 15.95 16.49
C LYS A 78 2.50 16.55 17.10
N VAL A 79 3.27 15.74 17.82
CA VAL A 79 4.54 16.16 18.44
C VAL A 79 5.63 16.38 17.38
N LYS A 80 5.79 15.48 16.40
CA LYS A 80 6.82 15.59 15.35
C LYS A 80 6.72 16.90 14.57
N VAL A 81 5.51 17.31 14.20
CA VAL A 81 5.27 18.56 13.46
C VAL A 81 5.58 19.79 14.32
N SER A 82 5.24 19.76 15.61
CA SER A 82 5.48 20.88 16.54
C SER A 82 6.96 21.04 16.91
N VAL A 83 7.65 19.93 17.16
CA VAL A 83 9.06 19.92 17.59
C VAL A 83 9.99 20.34 16.45
N THR A 84 9.71 19.93 15.22
CA THR A 84 10.57 20.26 14.06
C THR A 84 10.56 21.77 13.77
N ASN A 85 9.38 22.41 13.83
CA ASN A 85 9.24 23.84 13.60
C ASN A 85 9.84 24.68 14.74
N PHE A 86 9.76 24.16 15.98
CA PHE A 86 10.38 24.79 17.14
C PHE A 86 11.91 24.68 17.10
N ALA A 87 12.46 23.51 16.78
CA ALA A 87 13.90 23.27 16.69
C ALA A 87 14.58 24.13 15.63
N VAL A 88 13.97 24.26 14.44
CA VAL A 88 14.48 25.14 13.36
C VAL A 88 14.53 26.60 13.82
N LYS A 89 13.47 27.10 14.47
CA LYS A 89 13.44 28.48 15.00
C LYS A 89 14.52 28.71 16.07
N VAL A 90 14.74 27.73 16.96
CA VAL A 90 15.75 27.80 18.02
C VAL A 90 17.16 27.80 17.42
N LEU A 91 17.42 26.95 16.43
CA LEU A 91 18.73 26.82 15.78
C LEU A 91 19.11 28.09 15.00
N VAL A 92 18.16 28.66 14.24
CA VAL A 92 18.34 29.94 13.52
C VAL A 92 18.60 31.08 14.50
N ARG A 93 17.89 31.12 15.63
CA ARG A 93 18.03 32.17 16.65
C ARG A 93 19.36 32.08 17.42
N ARG A 94 19.95 30.88 17.52
CA ARG A 94 21.15 30.62 18.33
C ARG A 94 22.47 30.76 17.55
N LEU A 95 22.46 30.51 16.24
CA LEU A 95 23.69 30.48 15.42
C LEU A 95 24.00 31.80 14.69
N ALA A 96 23.04 32.72 14.59
CA ALA A 96 23.23 33.89 13.74
C ALA A 96 22.90 35.17 14.50
N GLY A 97 23.92 36.01 14.72
CA GLY A 97 23.73 37.39 15.19
C GLY A 97 22.79 38.15 14.25
N ARG A 98 21.98 39.08 14.79
CA ARG A 98 20.88 39.80 14.10
C ARG A 98 21.22 40.31 12.68
N ALA A 99 22.48 40.67 12.42
CA ALA A 99 22.94 41.18 11.13
C ALA A 99 23.20 40.08 10.08
N LEU A 100 23.82 38.96 10.46
CA LEU A 100 24.12 37.84 9.56
C LEU A 100 22.86 37.09 9.12
N VAL A 101 21.87 36.96 10.02
CA VAL A 101 20.54 36.39 9.69
C VAL A 101 19.92 37.14 8.52
N ARG A 102 19.88 38.47 8.55
CA ARG A 102 19.10 39.22 7.55
C ARG A 102 19.66 39.09 6.13
N THR A 103 20.98 38.98 6.01
CA THR A 103 21.66 38.92 4.71
C THR A 103 21.79 37.49 4.17
N TRP A 104 22.07 36.50 5.03
CA TRP A 104 22.31 35.11 4.61
C TRP A 104 21.06 34.23 4.63
N LEU A 105 20.05 34.58 5.44
CA LEU A 105 18.83 33.79 5.56
C LEU A 105 18.13 33.59 4.20
N PRO A 106 18.01 34.58 3.29
CA PRO A 106 17.41 34.34 1.98
C PRO A 106 18.20 33.32 1.13
N PHE A 107 19.53 33.35 1.16
CA PHE A 107 20.39 32.45 0.37
C PHE A 107 20.36 31.00 0.87
N VAL A 108 20.04 30.77 2.14
CA VAL A 108 19.90 29.41 2.71
C VAL A 108 18.45 28.96 2.69
N ALA A 109 17.51 29.88 3.00
CA ALA A 109 16.10 29.58 3.08
C ALA A 109 15.52 29.22 1.72
N VAL A 110 15.85 29.94 0.65
CA VAL A 110 15.27 29.69 -0.70
C VAL A 110 15.68 28.33 -1.27
N PRO A 111 16.96 27.93 -1.27
CA PRO A 111 17.34 26.57 -1.68
C PRO A 111 16.81 25.50 -0.73
N GLY A 112 16.76 25.77 0.57
CA GLY A 112 16.19 24.86 1.56
C GLY A 112 14.72 24.57 1.32
N THR A 113 13.92 25.60 1.03
CA THR A 113 12.50 25.45 0.67
C THR A 113 12.34 24.76 -0.67
N ALA A 114 13.15 25.10 -1.67
CA ALA A 114 13.11 24.43 -2.98
C ALA A 114 13.44 22.92 -2.86
N ALA A 115 14.45 22.57 -2.06
CA ALA A 115 14.81 21.18 -1.81
C ALA A 115 13.67 20.43 -1.08
N TRP A 116 13.07 21.03 -0.06
CA TRP A 116 11.93 20.43 0.64
C TRP A 116 10.72 20.25 -0.28
N ASN A 117 10.38 21.26 -1.09
CA ASN A 117 9.31 21.19 -2.07
C ASN A 117 9.56 20.07 -3.10
N GLY A 118 10.80 19.92 -3.56
CA GLY A 118 11.21 18.83 -4.44
C GLY A 118 11.05 17.44 -3.79
N ILE A 119 11.41 17.30 -2.51
CA ILE A 119 11.21 16.05 -1.76
C ILE A 119 9.72 15.72 -1.62
N VAL A 120 8.89 16.70 -1.25
CA VAL A 120 7.43 16.50 -1.14
C VAL A 120 6.84 16.09 -2.48
N CYS A 121 7.18 16.81 -3.56
CA CYS A 121 6.73 16.46 -4.91
C CYS A 121 7.15 15.03 -5.30
N TRP A 122 8.41 14.66 -5.02
CA TRP A 122 8.90 13.30 -5.28
C TRP A 122 8.13 12.23 -4.49
N VAL A 123 7.83 12.47 -3.20
CA VAL A 123 7.03 11.55 -2.37
C VAL A 123 5.61 11.41 -2.92
N VAL A 124 4.95 12.52 -3.25
CA VAL A 124 3.58 12.54 -3.80
C VAL A 124 3.52 11.80 -5.13
N LEU A 125 4.46 12.07 -6.04
CA LEU A 125 4.53 11.39 -7.34
C LEU A 125 4.80 9.90 -7.20
N ARG A 126 5.68 9.50 -6.28
CA ARG A 126 5.97 8.09 -6.01
C ARG A 126 4.74 7.35 -5.49
N GLU A 127 4.02 7.93 -4.54
CA GLU A 127 2.81 7.34 -3.96
C GLU A 127 1.68 7.27 -5.00
N ALA A 128 1.51 8.32 -5.81
CA ALA A 128 0.55 8.32 -6.92
C ALA A 128 0.88 7.24 -7.96
N LYS A 129 2.16 7.09 -8.34
CA LYS A 129 2.63 6.02 -9.23
C LYS A 129 2.21 4.65 -8.71
N ILE A 130 2.46 4.37 -7.43
CA ILE A 130 2.08 3.10 -6.79
C ILE A 130 0.57 2.88 -6.86
N ARG A 131 -0.23 3.88 -6.50
CA ARG A 131 -1.71 3.79 -6.50
C ARG A 131 -2.30 3.57 -7.89
N VAL A 132 -1.73 4.20 -8.92
CA VAL A 132 -2.17 4.04 -10.30
C VAL A 132 -1.83 2.65 -10.86
N MET A 133 -0.65 2.11 -10.54
CA MET A 133 -0.24 0.78 -11.03
C MET A 133 -1.02 -0.37 -10.34
N GLY A 134 -1.54 -0.12 -9.14
CA GLY A 134 -2.18 -1.12 -8.28
C GLY A 134 -3.23 -2.00 -8.95
N PRO A 135 -4.30 -1.46 -9.53
CA PRO A 135 -5.36 -2.26 -10.16
C PRO A 135 -4.89 -3.10 -11.34
N SER A 136 -3.94 -2.60 -12.15
CA SER A 136 -3.37 -3.38 -13.25
C SER A 136 -2.50 -4.51 -12.73
N ALA A 137 -1.63 -4.22 -11.77
CA ALA A 137 -0.78 -5.22 -11.14
C ALA A 137 -1.59 -6.27 -10.37
N ALA A 138 -2.69 -5.88 -9.72
CA ALA A 138 -3.62 -6.79 -9.06
C ALA A 138 -4.23 -7.78 -10.06
N ARG A 139 -4.72 -7.29 -11.21
CA ARG A 139 -5.25 -8.13 -12.29
C ARG A 139 -4.19 -9.08 -12.85
N GLU A 140 -2.98 -8.58 -13.10
CA GLU A 140 -1.87 -9.37 -13.63
C GLU A 140 -1.41 -10.47 -12.64
N LEU A 141 -1.14 -10.11 -11.38
CA LEU A 141 -0.68 -11.04 -10.35
C LEU A 141 -1.74 -12.09 -10.03
N VAL A 142 -2.99 -11.67 -9.77
CA VAL A 142 -4.08 -12.61 -9.46
C VAL A 142 -4.40 -13.47 -10.68
N GLY A 143 -4.44 -12.89 -11.89
CA GLY A 143 -4.59 -13.64 -13.14
C GLY A 143 -3.52 -14.73 -13.28
N ALA A 144 -2.24 -14.36 -13.14
CA ALA A 144 -1.12 -15.29 -13.24
C ALA A 144 -1.17 -16.44 -12.22
N ILE A 145 -1.78 -16.23 -11.05
CA ILE A 145 -1.99 -17.27 -10.03
C ILE A 145 -3.07 -18.26 -10.46
N PHE A 146 -4.23 -17.77 -10.90
CA PHE A 146 -5.35 -18.62 -11.32
C PHE A 146 -5.11 -19.31 -12.66
N ASP A 147 -4.31 -18.74 -13.54
CA ASP A 147 -3.92 -19.29 -14.84
C ASP A 147 -2.88 -20.44 -14.73
N GLN A 148 -2.57 -20.93 -13.52
CA GLN A 148 -1.70 -22.09 -13.32
C GLN A 148 -2.43 -23.43 -13.51
N GLY A 149 -3.73 -23.41 -13.83
CA GLY A 149 -4.54 -24.62 -14.04
C GLY A 149 -4.88 -25.37 -12.75
N ILE A 150 -4.70 -24.71 -11.59
CA ILE A 150 -5.09 -25.24 -10.28
C ILE A 150 -6.52 -24.80 -10.00
N THR A 151 -7.44 -25.74 -9.86
CA THR A 151 -8.81 -25.45 -9.41
C THR A 151 -8.89 -25.60 -7.89
N PRO A 152 -8.94 -24.50 -7.11
CA PRO A 152 -8.99 -24.58 -5.66
C PRO A 152 -10.31 -25.17 -5.17
N SER A 153 -10.21 -26.00 -4.13
CA SER A 153 -11.34 -26.45 -3.30
C SER A 153 -12.09 -25.27 -2.67
N ALA A 154 -13.28 -25.51 -2.09
CA ALA A 154 -14.01 -24.46 -1.37
C ALA A 154 -13.20 -23.87 -0.19
N GLU A 155 -12.50 -24.73 0.56
CA GLU A 155 -11.58 -24.29 1.63
C GLU A 155 -10.38 -23.53 1.06
N GLY A 156 -9.83 -23.99 -0.07
CA GLY A 156 -8.77 -23.30 -0.79
C GLY A 156 -9.16 -21.90 -1.21
N ARG A 157 -10.34 -21.75 -1.83
CA ARG A 157 -10.89 -20.46 -2.25
C ARG A 157 -11.08 -19.51 -1.07
N LEU A 158 -11.60 -20.01 0.05
CA LEU A 158 -11.70 -19.23 1.28
C LEU A 158 -10.31 -18.82 1.79
N ALA A 159 -9.31 -19.69 1.71
CA ALA A 159 -7.94 -19.36 2.11
C ALA A 159 -7.32 -18.26 1.23
N LEU A 160 -7.63 -18.20 -0.08
CA LEU A 160 -7.18 -17.12 -0.95
C LEU A 160 -7.74 -15.76 -0.50
N VAL A 161 -9.04 -15.71 -0.17
CA VAL A 161 -9.68 -14.48 0.33
C VAL A 161 -9.09 -14.10 1.70
N ARG A 162 -8.96 -15.08 2.59
CA ARG A 162 -8.37 -14.89 3.93
C ARG A 162 -6.91 -14.46 3.86
N ALA A 163 -6.15 -14.84 2.84
CA ALA A 163 -4.76 -14.38 2.67
C ALA A 163 -4.70 -12.86 2.50
N VAL A 164 -5.56 -12.30 1.64
CA VAL A 164 -5.64 -10.84 1.44
C VAL A 164 -6.19 -10.15 2.70
N ALA A 165 -7.25 -10.70 3.30
CA ALA A 165 -7.86 -10.14 4.51
C ALA A 165 -6.89 -10.12 5.70
N SER A 166 -6.10 -11.19 5.88
CA SER A 166 -5.05 -11.26 6.91
C SER A 166 -3.98 -10.21 6.69
N SER A 167 -3.61 -9.93 5.42
CA SER A 167 -2.68 -8.85 5.09
C SER A 167 -3.24 -7.49 5.54
N ILE A 168 -4.51 -7.19 5.22
CA ILE A 168 -5.20 -5.93 5.60
C ILE A 168 -5.23 -5.75 7.12
N VAL A 169 -5.61 -6.81 7.86
CA VAL A 169 -5.74 -6.72 9.32
C VAL A 169 -4.39 -6.60 10.01
N ARG A 170 -3.37 -7.32 9.54
CA ARG A 170 -2.02 -7.27 10.12
C ARG A 170 -1.33 -5.92 9.90
N THR A 171 -1.57 -5.27 8.76
CA THR A 171 -1.02 -3.93 8.48
C THR A 171 -1.82 -2.80 9.11
N GLU A 172 -3.04 -3.08 9.57
CA GLU A 172 -4.01 -2.08 10.02
C GLU A 172 -4.32 -1.02 8.94
N ASP A 173 -4.11 -1.34 7.66
CA ASP A 173 -4.22 -0.40 6.54
C ASP A 173 -4.99 -1.01 5.36
N LEU A 174 -6.11 -0.38 5.00
CA LEU A 174 -6.83 -0.70 3.78
C LEU A 174 -6.35 0.19 2.65
N HIS A 175 -5.18 -0.16 2.10
CA HIS A 175 -4.64 0.54 0.95
C HIS A 175 -5.52 0.28 -0.31
N PRO A 176 -5.78 1.28 -1.17
CA PRO A 176 -6.59 1.12 -2.39
C PRO A 176 -6.13 -0.03 -3.30
N ASN A 177 -4.83 -0.25 -3.41
CA ASN A 177 -4.29 -1.36 -4.20
C ASN A 177 -4.55 -2.72 -3.55
N LEU A 178 -4.56 -2.79 -2.22
CA LEU A 178 -4.85 -4.01 -1.48
C LEU A 178 -6.34 -4.36 -1.60
N HIS A 179 -7.19 -3.34 -1.61
CA HIS A 179 -8.60 -3.48 -2.00
C HIS A 179 -8.76 -4.02 -3.43
N ALA A 180 -7.98 -3.53 -4.40
CA ALA A 180 -8.02 -4.06 -5.77
C ALA A 180 -7.63 -5.54 -5.83
N VAL A 181 -6.61 -5.98 -5.09
CA VAL A 181 -6.27 -7.41 -4.98
C VAL A 181 -7.43 -8.21 -4.38
N LEU A 182 -8.06 -7.72 -3.31
CA LEU A 182 -9.20 -8.37 -2.69
C LEU A 182 -10.36 -8.54 -3.68
N VAL A 183 -10.71 -7.48 -4.42
CA VAL A 183 -11.76 -7.52 -5.45
C VAL A 183 -11.42 -8.53 -6.55
N GLU A 184 -10.18 -8.54 -7.04
CA GLU A 184 -9.76 -9.48 -8.08
C GLU A 184 -9.79 -10.95 -7.66
N VAL A 185 -9.48 -11.23 -6.39
CA VAL A 185 -9.63 -12.57 -5.80
C VAL A 185 -11.11 -12.93 -5.66
N LEU A 186 -11.92 -12.03 -5.11
CA LEU A 186 -13.36 -12.26 -4.92
C LEU A 186 -14.10 -12.49 -6.24
N ARG A 187 -13.74 -11.79 -7.31
CA ARG A 187 -14.32 -12.02 -8.65
C ARG A 187 -14.08 -13.44 -9.19
N ARG A 188 -13.06 -14.14 -8.68
CA ARG A 188 -12.69 -15.49 -9.09
C ARG A 188 -13.12 -16.56 -8.09
N VAL A 189 -13.67 -16.14 -6.94
CA VAL A 189 -14.18 -16.99 -5.88
C VAL A 189 -15.69 -16.76 -5.77
N ASP A 190 -16.48 -17.65 -6.34
CA ASP A 190 -17.94 -17.51 -6.42
C ASP A 190 -18.67 -18.08 -5.18
N ASP A 191 -18.00 -18.10 -4.02
CA ASP A 191 -18.55 -18.66 -2.78
C ASP A 191 -19.05 -17.55 -1.84
N PRO A 192 -20.16 -17.77 -1.12
CA PRO A 192 -20.57 -16.87 -0.04
C PRO A 192 -19.51 -16.83 1.05
N LEU A 193 -19.06 -15.62 1.39
CA LEU A 193 -18.03 -15.42 2.40
C LEU A 193 -18.63 -15.62 3.81
N PRO A 194 -18.01 -16.46 4.65
CA PRO A 194 -18.42 -16.59 6.04
C PRO A 194 -18.02 -15.33 6.85
N ASP A 195 -18.66 -15.11 7.99
CA ASP A 195 -18.23 -14.08 8.92
C ASP A 195 -16.79 -14.32 9.41
N GLY A 196 -16.05 -13.25 9.65
CA GLY A 196 -14.69 -13.33 10.19
C GLY A 196 -13.64 -13.86 9.20
N ILE A 197 -13.75 -13.51 7.92
CA ILE A 197 -12.68 -13.74 6.91
C ILE A 197 -11.35 -13.06 7.28
N ASP A 198 -11.40 -12.12 8.21
CA ASP A 198 -10.29 -11.25 8.60
C ASP A 198 -9.51 -11.78 9.82
N ASP A 199 -9.78 -13.04 10.23
CA ASP A 199 -9.03 -13.73 11.28
C ASP A 199 -7.77 -14.42 10.72
N SER A 200 -6.61 -13.81 10.99
CA SER A 200 -5.30 -14.28 10.56
C SER A 200 -4.92 -15.66 11.13
N ARG A 201 -5.43 -16.04 12.31
CA ARG A 201 -5.10 -17.35 12.90
C ARG A 201 -5.85 -18.46 12.19
N VAL A 202 -7.13 -18.24 11.93
CA VAL A 202 -7.96 -19.17 11.15
C VAL A 202 -7.39 -19.36 9.75
N PHE A 203 -6.88 -18.29 9.12
CA PHE A 203 -6.15 -18.40 7.85
C PHE A 203 -4.97 -19.38 7.94
N LEU A 204 -4.09 -19.23 8.92
CA LEU A 204 -2.90 -20.08 9.09
C LEU A 204 -3.28 -21.55 9.37
N ASP A 205 -4.33 -21.78 10.16
CA ASP A 205 -4.82 -23.12 10.48
C ASP A 205 -5.40 -23.84 9.24
N ILE A 206 -6.16 -23.12 8.41
CA ILE A 206 -6.69 -23.66 7.14
C ILE A 206 -5.52 -23.94 6.20
N LEU A 207 -4.62 -22.96 6.03
CA LEU A 207 -3.46 -23.06 5.14
C LEU A 207 -2.62 -24.31 5.42
N ALA A 208 -2.37 -24.63 6.70
CA ALA A 208 -1.62 -25.82 7.11
C ALA A 208 -2.25 -27.15 6.64
N ARG A 209 -3.57 -27.19 6.42
CA ARG A 209 -4.32 -28.40 6.05
C ARG A 209 -4.56 -28.53 4.55
N LEU A 210 -4.34 -27.46 3.78
CA LEU A 210 -4.57 -27.46 2.34
C LEU A 210 -3.58 -28.37 1.60
N PRO A 211 -3.97 -28.91 0.42
CA PRO A 211 -3.03 -29.55 -0.49
C PRO A 211 -1.91 -28.60 -0.91
N SER A 212 -0.72 -29.13 -1.19
CA SER A 212 0.47 -28.32 -1.49
C SER A 212 0.30 -27.35 -2.67
N ALA A 213 -0.55 -27.69 -3.64
CA ALA A 213 -0.89 -26.82 -4.77
C ALA A 213 -1.70 -25.59 -4.31
N GLU A 214 -2.71 -25.80 -3.46
CA GLU A 214 -3.55 -24.71 -2.91
C GLU A 214 -2.77 -23.87 -1.89
N GLN A 215 -1.88 -24.49 -1.10
CA GLN A 215 -0.94 -23.78 -0.24
C GLN A 215 -0.05 -22.82 -1.04
N ARG A 216 0.50 -23.27 -2.17
CA ARG A 216 1.31 -22.43 -3.06
C ARG A 216 0.48 -21.25 -3.56
N MET A 217 -0.73 -21.51 -4.04
CA MET A 217 -1.64 -20.50 -4.56
C MET A 217 -1.98 -19.44 -3.50
N ALA A 218 -2.31 -19.86 -2.27
CA ALA A 218 -2.59 -18.96 -1.16
C ALA A 218 -1.38 -18.13 -0.73
N LEU A 219 -0.17 -18.72 -0.72
CA LEU A 219 1.07 -18.00 -0.46
C LEU A 219 1.38 -16.97 -1.55
N GLN A 220 1.13 -17.28 -2.82
CA GLN A 220 1.29 -16.33 -3.92
C GLN A 220 0.29 -15.16 -3.83
N VAL A 221 -0.95 -15.42 -3.42
CA VAL A 221 -1.94 -14.37 -3.15
C VAL A 221 -1.50 -13.50 -1.98
N LEU A 222 -1.03 -14.11 -0.87
CA LEU A 222 -0.48 -13.37 0.27
C LEU A 222 0.71 -12.50 -0.13
N LEU A 223 1.63 -13.03 -0.94
CA LEU A 223 2.77 -12.28 -1.47
C LEU A 223 2.33 -11.09 -2.32
N SER A 224 1.32 -11.30 -3.17
CA SER A 224 0.76 -10.24 -4.02
C SER A 224 0.13 -9.15 -3.16
N ALA A 225 -0.64 -9.53 -2.14
CA ALA A 225 -1.23 -8.59 -1.17
C ALA A 225 -0.16 -7.80 -0.40
N ALA A 226 0.92 -8.46 0.04
CA ALA A 226 1.97 -7.86 0.86
C ALA A 226 2.91 -6.89 0.11
N ILE A 227 2.83 -6.81 -1.22
CA ILE A 227 3.74 -5.95 -2.03
C ILE A 227 3.01 -4.89 -2.83
N ILE A 228 1.69 -5.00 -3.01
CA ILE A 228 0.91 -4.16 -3.93
C ILE A 228 0.77 -2.70 -3.47
N ASP A 229 0.99 -2.41 -2.18
CA ASP A 229 1.04 -1.04 -1.65
C ASP A 229 2.45 -0.41 -1.77
N GLY A 230 3.40 -1.15 -2.34
CA GLY A 230 4.79 -0.73 -2.55
C GLY A 230 5.64 -0.67 -1.27
N ARG A 231 5.08 -1.08 -0.14
CA ARG A 231 5.74 -1.23 1.15
C ARG A 231 5.85 -2.73 1.44
N PHE A 232 6.72 -3.08 2.38
CA PHE A 232 6.79 -4.44 2.89
C PHE A 232 7.21 -4.34 4.35
N THR A 233 6.18 -4.31 5.18
CA THR A 233 6.27 -3.99 6.59
C THR A 233 6.75 -5.19 7.39
N SER A 234 7.19 -4.94 8.63
CA SER A 234 7.53 -6.03 9.55
C SER A 234 6.32 -6.91 9.88
N ALA A 235 5.09 -6.38 9.82
CA ALA A 235 3.87 -7.13 10.04
C ALA A 235 3.61 -8.13 8.90
N GLU A 236 3.75 -7.70 7.65
CA GLU A 236 3.64 -8.56 6.46
C GLU A 236 4.76 -9.59 6.40
N THR A 237 5.99 -9.18 6.73
CA THR A 237 7.14 -10.09 6.85
C THR A 237 6.85 -11.21 7.84
N ARG A 238 6.29 -10.86 9.01
CA ARG A 238 5.92 -11.83 10.05
C ARG A 238 4.79 -12.75 9.58
N LEU A 239 3.74 -12.21 8.97
CA LEU A 239 2.63 -13.01 8.45
C LEU A 239 3.11 -13.99 7.38
N LEU A 240 3.99 -13.56 6.47
CA LEU A 240 4.58 -14.44 5.45
C LEU A 240 5.42 -15.54 6.06
N HIS A 241 6.23 -15.24 7.08
CA HIS A 241 6.99 -16.25 7.82
C HIS A 241 6.08 -17.27 8.51
N GLU A 242 5.03 -16.81 9.19
CA GLU A 242 4.04 -17.67 9.85
C GLU A 242 3.33 -18.57 8.83
N ALA A 243 2.95 -18.03 7.66
CA ALA A 243 2.31 -18.78 6.58
C ALA A 243 3.25 -19.81 5.92
N GLN A 244 4.51 -19.45 5.66
CA GLN A 244 5.51 -20.40 5.14
C GLN A 244 5.76 -21.54 6.13
N ALA A 245 5.90 -21.22 7.42
CA ALA A 245 6.07 -22.20 8.48
C ALA A 245 4.85 -23.13 8.60
N ALA A 246 3.63 -22.60 8.48
CA ALA A 246 2.38 -23.39 8.48
C ALA A 246 2.34 -24.41 7.34
N CYS A 247 2.92 -24.07 6.18
CA CYS A 247 3.08 -25.00 5.05
C CYS A 247 4.29 -25.95 5.18
N GLY A 248 5.01 -25.94 6.31
CA GLY A 248 6.23 -26.74 6.50
C GLY A 248 7.44 -26.27 5.66
N ARG A 249 7.44 -25.02 5.20
CA ARG A 249 8.50 -24.44 4.35
C ARG A 249 9.47 -23.62 5.20
N THR A 250 10.72 -23.54 4.74
CA THR A 250 11.71 -22.62 5.34
C THR A 250 11.32 -21.17 5.05
N PRO A 251 11.23 -20.30 6.07
CA PRO A 251 10.90 -18.90 5.86
C PRO A 251 11.91 -18.17 4.96
N ASP A 252 11.43 -17.55 3.88
CA ASP A 252 12.24 -16.72 2.98
C ASP A 252 11.41 -15.57 2.40
N VAL A 253 11.89 -14.36 2.64
CA VAL A 253 11.27 -13.09 2.22
C VAL A 253 11.95 -12.46 1.02
N ARG A 254 13.11 -12.98 0.58
CA ARG A 254 13.84 -12.44 -0.58
C ARG A 254 13.00 -12.46 -1.86
N PRO A 255 12.21 -13.53 -2.14
CA PRO A 255 11.16 -13.52 -3.15
C PRO A 255 10.25 -12.30 -3.12
N ALA A 256 9.65 -12.01 -1.97
CA ALA A 256 8.70 -10.91 -1.78
C ALA A 256 9.37 -9.57 -2.07
N GLU A 257 10.58 -9.37 -1.55
CA GLU A 257 11.34 -8.13 -1.74
C GLU A 257 11.74 -7.90 -3.20
N ARG A 258 12.08 -8.96 -3.95
CA ARG A 258 12.34 -8.86 -5.40
C ARG A 258 11.07 -8.45 -6.15
N LEU A 259 9.95 -9.09 -5.86
CA LEU A 259 8.66 -8.78 -6.48
C LEU A 259 8.21 -7.33 -6.18
N ARG A 260 8.36 -6.89 -4.94
CA ARG A 260 8.09 -5.50 -4.52
C ARG A 260 8.94 -4.50 -5.28
N ARG A 261 10.25 -4.75 -5.44
CA ARG A 261 11.14 -3.85 -6.18
C ARG A 261 10.74 -3.76 -7.65
N ALA A 262 10.39 -4.89 -8.26
CA ALA A 262 9.89 -4.94 -9.64
C ALA A 262 8.60 -4.11 -9.78
N PHE A 263 7.65 -4.29 -8.86
CA PHE A 263 6.40 -3.52 -8.83
C PHE A 263 6.64 -2.01 -8.67
N VAL A 264 7.44 -1.59 -7.69
CA VAL A 264 7.75 -0.16 -7.46
C VAL A 264 8.51 0.45 -8.65
N ALA A 265 9.42 -0.31 -9.26
CA ALA A 265 10.12 0.10 -10.47
C ALA A 265 9.17 0.21 -11.67
N GLY A 266 8.10 -0.60 -11.71
CA GLY A 266 7.19 -0.71 -12.84
C GLY A 266 7.76 -1.57 -13.97
N THR A 267 8.57 -2.58 -13.64
CA THR A 267 9.12 -3.51 -14.62
C THR A 267 8.09 -4.61 -14.93
N GLY A 268 7.65 -4.72 -16.19
CA GLY A 268 6.55 -5.60 -16.61
C GLY A 268 6.89 -7.09 -16.69
N SER A 269 7.10 -7.74 -15.56
CA SER A 269 7.34 -9.20 -15.43
C SER A 269 6.80 -9.75 -14.11
N LEU A 270 5.72 -9.16 -13.59
CA LEU A 270 5.21 -9.54 -12.28
C LEU A 270 4.58 -10.93 -12.32
N ASP A 271 3.95 -11.28 -13.44
CA ASP A 271 3.39 -12.59 -13.75
C ASP A 271 4.45 -13.71 -13.78
N GLU A 272 5.58 -13.50 -14.45
CA GLU A 272 6.67 -14.48 -14.52
C GLU A 272 7.34 -14.66 -13.15
N LEU A 273 7.57 -13.54 -12.46
CA LEU A 273 8.11 -13.58 -11.10
C LEU A 273 7.15 -14.34 -10.17
N ILE A 274 5.86 -14.01 -10.11
CA ILE A 274 4.97 -14.69 -9.16
C ILE A 274 4.85 -16.19 -9.41
N ARG A 275 4.87 -16.64 -10.68
CA ARG A 275 4.80 -18.07 -11.04
C ARG A 275 6.04 -18.86 -10.62
N THR A 276 7.19 -18.20 -10.55
CA THR A 276 8.47 -18.82 -10.13
C THR A 276 8.70 -18.76 -8.62
N LEU A 277 7.85 -18.04 -7.88
CA LEU A 277 7.93 -17.90 -6.44
C LEU A 277 6.98 -18.91 -5.77
N VAL A 278 7.53 -19.64 -4.78
CA VAL A 278 6.88 -20.65 -3.91
C VAL A 278 6.83 -22.07 -4.48
#